data_AF-A0A5C0B0Z9-F1
#
_entry.id   AF-A0A5C0B0Z9-F1
#
_cell.length_a   1.000
_cell.length_b   1.000
_cell.length_c   1.000
_cell.angle_alpha   90.00
_cell.angle_beta   90.00
_cell.angle_gamma   90.00
#
_symmetry.space_group_name_H-M   'P 1'
#
loop_
_entity.id
_entity.type
_entity.pdbx_description
1 polymer ?
#
loop_
_entity_poly.entity_id
_entity_poly.type
_entity_poly.pdbx_seq_one_letter_code
_entity_poly.pdbx_strand_id
1 'polypeptide(L)'
;MIPISIATHLIARRSNLLRLACILPIAFCVHAQPANIDSARFDNAQPALERFIAKVEPRPSGDQNFCVVTYPSSDGYAWVHWLQGNKLIYWLGAAGEPPDDTLVFSTRKLDLTKDVVEYDRDISGSTYLVSRKWVRDRLADCQARGKRYVIRGF
;
A
#
# COMPACT_ATOMS: atom_id res chain seq x y z
N MET A 1 2.23 -43.32 -37.11
CA MET A 1 3.26 -43.45 -36.06
C MET A 1 4.38 -42.46 -36.36
N ILE A 2 4.34 -41.30 -35.70
CA ILE A 2 5.45 -40.33 -35.57
C ILE A 2 5.21 -39.69 -34.18
N PRO A 3 6.11 -39.85 -33.19
CA PRO A 3 5.91 -39.24 -31.89
C PRO A 3 6.32 -37.76 -31.87
N ILE A 4 5.48 -36.96 -31.22
CA ILE A 4 5.67 -35.55 -30.90
C ILE A 4 6.63 -35.47 -29.71
N SER A 5 7.76 -34.78 -29.89
CA SER A 5 8.76 -34.56 -28.83
C SER A 5 8.43 -33.26 -28.08
N ILE A 6 8.12 -33.40 -26.79
CA ILE A 6 7.79 -32.31 -25.87
C ILE A 6 9.10 -31.73 -25.31
N ALA A 7 9.43 -30.49 -25.68
CA ALA A 7 10.53 -29.74 -25.08
C ALA A 7 10.13 -29.27 -23.66
N THR A 8 10.66 -29.96 -22.64
CA THR A 8 10.51 -29.57 -21.22
C THR A 8 11.66 -28.65 -20.85
N HIS A 9 11.36 -27.38 -20.58
CA HIS A 9 12.31 -26.42 -20.01
C HIS A 9 12.69 -26.84 -18.58
N LEU A 10 13.98 -27.14 -18.37
CA LEU A 10 14.59 -27.30 -17.05
C LEU A 10 14.49 -25.98 -16.27
N ILE A 11 13.71 -25.99 -15.19
CA ILE A 11 13.79 -24.99 -14.13
C ILE A 11 15.04 -25.31 -13.29
N ALA A 12 16.08 -24.49 -13.45
CA ALA A 12 17.25 -24.50 -12.58
C ALA A 12 16.84 -24.00 -11.18
N ARG A 13 16.57 -24.93 -10.26
CA ARG A 13 16.48 -24.65 -8.82
C ARG A 13 17.87 -24.23 -8.33
N ARG A 14 18.07 -22.95 -8.02
CA ARG A 14 19.23 -22.49 -7.24
C ARG A 14 19.07 -22.95 -5.79
N SER A 15 19.83 -23.96 -5.43
CA SER A 15 20.00 -24.46 -4.06
C SER A 15 20.66 -23.38 -3.19
N ASN A 16 19.92 -22.86 -2.23
CA ASN A 16 20.44 -21.93 -1.23
C ASN A 16 21.07 -22.75 -0.09
N LEU A 17 22.39 -22.65 0.06
CA LEU A 17 23.15 -23.26 1.14
C LEU A 17 22.78 -22.58 2.47
N LEU A 18 21.97 -23.26 3.29
CA LEU A 18 21.89 -22.96 4.72
C LEU A 18 23.23 -23.32 5.38
N ARG A 19 23.99 -22.32 5.80
CA ARG A 19 25.03 -22.53 6.82
C ARG A 19 24.34 -22.52 8.19
N LEU A 20 24.17 -23.71 8.77
CA LEU A 20 23.87 -23.85 10.20
C LEU A 20 25.08 -23.39 11.01
N ALA A 21 24.88 -22.38 11.85
CA ALA A 21 25.68 -22.18 13.05
C ALA A 21 24.70 -22.09 14.23
N CYS A 22 24.54 -23.19 14.95
CA CYS A 22 23.85 -23.23 16.24
C CYS A 22 24.84 -23.81 17.25
N ILE A 23 25.52 -22.93 17.98
CA ILE A 23 26.27 -23.29 19.18
C ILE A 23 25.86 -22.30 20.27
N LEU A 24 24.87 -22.69 21.08
CA LEU A 24 24.67 -22.44 22.53
C LEU A 24 23.18 -22.34 22.91
N PRO A 25 22.80 -22.83 24.11
CA PRO A 25 21.42 -22.89 24.55
C PRO A 25 21.02 -21.54 25.19
N ILE A 26 19.77 -21.15 25.00
CA ILE A 26 19.14 -19.94 25.58
C ILE A 26 19.63 -18.63 24.94
N ALA A 27 19.36 -18.48 23.65
CA ALA A 27 19.17 -17.17 23.05
C ALA A 27 17.97 -17.27 22.11
N PHE A 28 16.97 -16.43 22.31
CA PHE A 28 15.88 -16.25 21.35
C PHE A 28 16.50 -16.07 19.97
N CYS A 29 16.27 -17.01 19.06
CA CYS A 29 16.46 -16.74 17.64
C CYS A 29 15.43 -15.68 17.27
N VAL A 30 15.80 -14.40 17.41
CA VAL A 30 15.14 -13.33 16.69
C VAL A 30 15.38 -13.66 15.21
N HIS A 31 14.40 -14.30 14.59
CA HIS A 31 14.29 -14.36 13.16
C HIS A 31 14.09 -12.91 12.70
N ALA A 32 15.20 -12.21 12.47
CA ALA A 32 15.20 -11.00 11.67
C ALA A 32 14.76 -11.43 10.27
N GLN A 33 13.46 -11.37 10.02
CA GLN A 33 12.95 -11.40 8.65
C GLN A 33 13.71 -10.31 7.88
N PRO A 34 14.18 -10.57 6.65
CA PRO A 34 14.74 -9.51 5.84
C PRO A 34 13.69 -8.42 5.76
N ALA A 35 14.03 -7.20 6.18
CA ALA A 35 13.16 -6.05 6.02
C ALA A 35 12.74 -6.05 4.56
N ASN A 36 11.45 -6.24 4.33
CA ASN A 36 10.92 -6.24 2.98
C ASN A 36 11.23 -4.85 2.42
N ILE A 37 12.15 -4.75 1.46
CA ILE A 37 12.60 -3.47 0.88
C ILE A 37 11.38 -2.65 0.39
N ASP A 38 10.27 -3.33 0.10
CA ASP A 38 9.00 -2.78 -0.35
C ASP A 38 8.23 -1.98 0.72
N SER A 39 8.35 -2.32 2.03
CA SER A 39 7.71 -1.54 3.11
C SER A 39 8.46 -0.25 3.42
N ALA A 40 9.78 -0.26 3.21
CA ALA A 40 10.65 0.89 3.46
C ALA A 40 10.23 2.14 2.68
N ARG A 41 9.67 1.97 1.48
CA ARG A 41 9.23 3.08 0.63
C ARG A 41 8.14 3.94 1.27
N PHE A 42 7.28 3.34 2.09
CA PHE A 42 6.18 4.03 2.76
C PHE A 42 6.42 4.17 4.27
N ASP A 43 7.60 3.79 4.77
CA ASP A 43 7.83 3.68 6.20
C ASP A 43 7.77 5.03 6.92
N ASN A 44 8.19 6.09 6.22
CA ASN A 44 8.00 7.47 6.63
C ASN A 44 7.10 8.22 5.63
N ALA A 45 5.79 8.16 5.82
CA ALA A 45 4.84 8.86 4.96
C ALA A 45 4.72 10.37 5.21
N GLN A 46 5.33 10.89 6.29
CA GLN A 46 5.10 12.27 6.73
C GLN A 46 5.44 13.32 5.65
N PRO A 47 6.61 13.29 4.97
CA PRO A 47 6.93 14.29 3.95
C PRO A 47 5.95 14.28 2.76
N ALA A 48 5.49 13.10 2.36
CA ALA A 48 4.50 12.95 1.30
C ALA A 48 3.14 13.53 1.70
N LEU A 49 2.71 13.31 2.94
CA LEU A 49 1.46 13.85 3.47
C LEU A 49 1.50 15.38 3.65
N GLU A 50 2.61 15.93 4.13
CA GLU A 50 2.83 17.38 4.23
C GLU A 50 2.75 18.03 2.84
N ARG A 51 3.44 17.44 1.86
CA ARG A 51 3.40 17.91 0.47
C ARG A 51 2.00 17.79 -0.14
N PHE A 52 1.30 16.69 0.14
CA PHE A 52 -0.09 16.49 -0.28
C PHE A 52 -0.98 17.60 0.26
N ILE A 53 -0.94 17.87 1.56
CA ILE A 53 -1.74 18.95 2.20
C ILE A 53 -1.41 20.34 1.61
N ALA A 54 -0.14 20.62 1.30
CA ALA A 54 0.26 21.87 0.67
C ALA A 54 -0.22 22.06 -0.77
N LYS A 55 -0.63 20.98 -1.45
CA LYS A 55 -1.04 20.99 -2.87
C LYS A 55 -2.54 20.81 -3.08
N VAL A 56 -3.26 20.32 -2.08
CA VAL A 56 -4.72 20.14 -2.16
C VAL A 56 -5.41 21.49 -2.15
N GLU A 57 -6.41 21.64 -3.03
CA GLU A 57 -7.27 22.82 -3.10
C GLU A 57 -8.75 22.43 -2.89
N PRO A 58 -9.53 23.17 -2.09
CA PRO A 58 -9.07 24.29 -1.26
C PRO A 58 -8.12 23.83 -0.15
N ARG A 59 -7.17 24.69 0.24
CA ARG A 59 -6.22 24.34 1.31
C ARG A 59 -6.96 23.98 2.60
N PRO A 60 -6.72 22.78 3.15
CA PRO A 60 -7.36 22.37 4.38
C PRO A 60 -6.74 23.10 5.58
N SER A 61 -7.58 23.53 6.50
CA SER A 61 -7.19 24.19 7.74
C SER A 61 -7.28 23.23 8.93
N GLY A 62 -6.52 23.52 10.00
CA GLY A 62 -6.48 22.69 11.19
C GLY A 62 -5.86 21.30 10.97
N ASP A 63 -5.96 20.44 11.98
CA ASP A 63 -5.26 19.16 11.98
C ASP A 63 -5.90 18.14 11.03
N GLN A 64 -5.06 17.58 10.16
CA GLN A 64 -5.41 16.61 9.12
C GLN A 64 -4.93 15.24 9.55
N ASN A 65 -5.88 14.32 9.72
CA ASN A 65 -5.64 12.98 10.23
C ASN A 65 -5.58 12.00 9.07
N PHE A 66 -4.51 11.21 9.06
CA PHE A 66 -4.24 10.24 8.02
C PHE A 66 -3.98 8.86 8.60
N CYS A 67 -4.32 7.85 7.82
CA CYS A 67 -3.92 6.49 8.05
C CYS A 67 -3.38 5.87 6.77
N VAL A 68 -2.16 5.36 6.83
CA VAL A 68 -1.45 4.77 5.69
C VAL A 68 -1.33 3.27 5.90
N VAL A 69 -1.83 2.51 4.95
CA VAL A 69 -1.77 1.04 4.94
C VAL A 69 -0.99 0.59 3.73
N THR A 70 0.20 0.02 3.95
CA THR A 70 1.04 -0.55 2.89
C THR A 70 0.63 -1.99 2.60
N TYR A 71 0.67 -2.40 1.34
CA TYR A 71 0.39 -3.76 0.90
C TYR A 71 1.64 -4.36 0.24
N PRO A 72 1.96 -5.63 0.50
CA PRO A 72 3.10 -6.28 -0.13
C PRO A 72 2.82 -6.50 -1.62
N SER A 73 3.62 -5.89 -2.49
CA SER A 73 3.65 -6.10 -3.94
C SER A 73 5.02 -5.73 -4.48
N SER A 74 5.41 -6.25 -5.66
CA SER A 74 6.72 -5.98 -6.28
C SER A 74 7.05 -4.49 -6.42
N ASP A 75 6.03 -3.68 -6.73
CA ASP A 75 6.19 -2.23 -6.86
C ASP A 75 5.81 -1.47 -5.59
N GLY A 76 5.23 -2.15 -4.59
CA GLY A 76 4.64 -1.55 -3.39
C GLY A 76 3.49 -0.57 -3.69
N TYR A 77 2.41 -0.69 -2.93
CA TYR A 77 1.38 0.36 -2.90
C TYR A 77 0.85 0.54 -1.50
N ALA A 78 0.29 1.72 -1.25
CA ALA A 78 -0.42 2.02 -0.02
C ALA A 78 -1.81 2.60 -0.30
N TRP A 79 -2.73 2.38 0.63
CA TRP A 79 -3.96 3.16 0.71
C TRP A 79 -3.81 4.21 1.81
N VAL A 80 -4.09 5.46 1.46
CA VAL A 80 -4.09 6.59 2.39
C VAL A 80 -5.53 6.99 2.66
N HIS A 81 -5.98 6.79 3.89
CA HIS A 81 -7.26 7.31 4.36
C HIS A 81 -7.05 8.69 4.95
N TRP A 82 -7.67 9.70 4.35
CA TRP A 82 -7.71 11.07 4.87
C TRP A 82 -9.09 11.35 5.45
N LEU A 83 -9.15 11.53 6.77
CA LEU A 83 -10.40 11.60 7.51
C LEU A 83 -11.18 12.88 7.19
N GLN A 84 -10.53 14.04 7.32
CA GLN A 84 -11.17 15.34 7.12
C GLN A 84 -11.56 15.59 5.66
N GLY A 85 -10.76 15.09 4.71
CA GLY A 85 -11.10 15.17 3.29
C GLY A 85 -12.15 14.15 2.84
N ASN A 86 -12.49 13.17 3.69
CA ASN A 86 -13.34 12.03 3.36
C ASN A 86 -12.85 11.28 2.11
N LYS A 87 -11.55 10.98 2.04
CA LYS A 87 -10.92 10.35 0.87
C LYS A 87 -10.15 9.08 1.19
N LEU A 88 -10.15 8.17 0.22
CA LEU A 88 -9.27 7.01 0.14
C LEU A 88 -8.42 7.13 -1.12
N ILE A 89 -7.11 7.27 -0.93
CA ILE A 89 -6.17 7.62 -1.99
C ILE A 89 -5.24 6.44 -2.24
N TYR A 90 -5.19 5.97 -3.48
CA TYR A 90 -4.26 4.94 -3.89
C TYR A 90 -2.89 5.57 -4.11
N TRP A 91 -1.91 5.17 -3.31
CA TRP A 91 -0.55 5.69 -3.39
C TRP A 91 0.36 4.63 -3.99
N LEU A 92 0.74 4.83 -5.25
CA LEU A 92 1.64 3.93 -5.96
C LEU A 92 3.10 4.30 -5.65
N GLY A 93 3.88 3.30 -5.26
CA GLY A 93 5.31 3.44 -5.04
C GLY A 93 6.11 3.20 -6.33
N ALA A 94 5.91 4.02 -7.36
CA ALA A 94 6.60 3.82 -8.64
C ALA A 94 8.13 3.78 -8.46
N ALA A 95 8.80 2.82 -9.10
CA ALA A 95 10.25 2.69 -9.03
C ALA A 95 10.92 3.89 -9.72
N GLY A 96 11.82 4.58 -9.01
CA GLY A 96 12.57 5.72 -9.52
C GLY A 96 11.86 7.08 -9.38
N GLU A 97 10.62 7.12 -8.90
CA GLU A 97 9.95 8.36 -8.55
C GLU A 97 10.02 8.61 -7.04
N PRO A 98 10.22 9.87 -6.61
CA PRO A 98 10.25 10.18 -5.19
C PRO A 98 8.82 10.01 -4.62
N PRO A 99 8.63 9.27 -3.50
CA PRO A 99 7.30 8.93 -3.00
C PRO A 99 6.41 10.13 -2.65
N ASP A 100 7.01 11.28 -2.38
CA ASP A 100 6.32 12.52 -2.03
C ASP A 100 5.50 13.11 -3.19
N ASP A 101 5.97 12.95 -4.44
CA ASP A 101 5.23 13.39 -5.62
C ASP A 101 4.11 12.40 -6.01
N THR A 102 4.34 11.10 -5.85
CA THR A 102 3.37 10.09 -6.33
C THR A 102 2.05 10.10 -5.58
N LEU A 103 2.03 10.54 -4.31
CA LEU A 103 0.79 10.74 -3.57
C LEU A 103 0.01 11.96 -4.11
N VAL A 104 0.70 13.08 -4.34
CA VAL A 104 0.12 14.31 -4.87
C VAL A 104 -0.52 14.04 -6.23
N PHE A 105 0.16 13.31 -7.10
CA PHE A 105 -0.29 13.01 -8.47
C PHE A 105 -1.07 11.70 -8.60
N SER A 106 -1.48 11.09 -7.49
CA SER A 106 -2.31 9.89 -7.53
C SER A 106 -3.55 10.11 -8.41
N THR A 107 -3.72 9.20 -9.38
CA THR A 107 -4.83 9.17 -10.34
C THR A 107 -6.11 8.59 -9.73
N ARG A 108 -6.03 7.95 -8.57
CA ARG A 108 -7.16 7.30 -7.91
C ARG A 108 -7.32 7.82 -6.48
N LYS A 109 -8.09 8.89 -6.36
CA LYS A 109 -8.50 9.55 -5.11
C LYS A 109 -10.02 9.41 -4.97
N LEU A 110 -10.47 8.38 -4.26
CA LEU A 110 -11.88 8.10 -4.06
C LEU A 110 -12.47 9.07 -3.05
N ASP A 111 -13.56 9.74 -3.40
CA ASP A 111 -14.40 10.51 -2.50
C ASP A 111 -15.40 9.57 -1.83
N LEU A 112 -15.27 9.38 -0.51
CA LEU A 112 -16.09 8.41 0.21
C LEU A 112 -17.57 8.80 0.33
N THR A 113 -17.92 10.00 -0.12
CA THR A 113 -19.29 10.49 -0.20
C THR A 113 -19.92 10.24 -1.57
N LYS A 114 -19.12 10.19 -2.64
CA LYS A 114 -19.62 10.17 -4.04
C LYS A 114 -19.27 8.89 -4.78
N ASP A 115 -18.12 8.30 -4.48
CA ASP A 115 -17.56 7.16 -5.22
C ASP A 115 -17.91 5.81 -4.56
N VAL A 116 -18.84 5.83 -3.60
CA VAL A 116 -19.22 4.65 -2.80
C VAL A 116 -20.66 4.28 -3.09
N VAL A 117 -20.85 3.11 -3.67
CA VAL A 117 -22.17 2.50 -3.88
C VAL A 117 -22.48 1.48 -2.78
N GLU A 118 -23.76 1.16 -2.61
CA GLU A 118 -24.17 0.25 -1.53
C GLU A 118 -23.67 -1.18 -1.78
N TYR A 119 -23.82 -1.69 -3.01
CA TYR A 119 -23.51 -3.08 -3.36
C TYR A 119 -22.54 -3.19 -4.55
N ASP A 120 -21.78 -4.29 -4.62
CA ASP A 120 -20.82 -4.53 -5.71
C ASP A 120 -21.49 -4.55 -7.10
N ARG A 121 -22.74 -5.02 -7.18
CA ARG A 121 -23.52 -5.04 -8.43
C ARG A 121 -23.78 -3.64 -8.99
N ASP A 122 -23.77 -2.60 -8.14
CA ASP A 122 -24.07 -1.23 -8.54
C ASP A 122 -22.84 -0.55 -9.18
N ILE A 123 -21.64 -1.14 -9.06
CA ILE A 123 -20.40 -0.62 -9.68
C ILE A 123 -20.52 -0.59 -11.21
N SER A 124 -21.28 -1.51 -11.82
CA SER A 124 -21.61 -1.53 -13.25
C SER A 124 -20.41 -1.37 -14.19
N GLY A 125 -19.23 -1.92 -13.81
CA GLY A 125 -18.00 -1.84 -14.60
C GLY A 125 -17.24 -0.50 -14.49
N SER A 126 -17.69 0.43 -13.65
CA SER A 126 -16.94 1.66 -13.34
C SER A 126 -15.63 1.33 -12.64
N THR A 127 -14.54 1.95 -13.10
CA THR A 127 -13.23 1.87 -12.42
C THR A 127 -13.12 2.82 -11.23
N TYR A 128 -14.08 3.74 -11.09
CA TYR A 128 -14.08 4.79 -10.08
C TYR A 128 -15.05 4.52 -8.91
N LEU A 129 -16.06 3.67 -9.09
CA LEU A 129 -16.97 3.29 -8.00
C LEU A 129 -16.43 2.10 -7.22
N VAL A 130 -16.65 2.13 -5.91
CA VAL A 130 -16.36 1.03 -4.99
C VAL A 130 -17.57 0.74 -4.11
N SER A 131 -17.72 -0.49 -3.64
CA SER A 131 -18.81 -0.80 -2.71
C SER A 131 -18.51 -0.34 -1.29
N ARG A 132 -19.56 -0.12 -0.51
CA ARG A 132 -19.45 0.19 0.92
C ARG A 132 -18.72 -0.92 1.67
N LYS A 133 -18.92 -2.19 1.29
CA LYS A 133 -18.18 -3.31 1.86
C LYS A 133 -16.68 -3.14 1.63
N TRP A 134 -16.28 -2.87 0.38
CA TRP A 134 -14.87 -2.69 0.05
C TRP A 134 -14.24 -1.55 0.87
N VAL A 135 -14.94 -0.42 1.03
CA VAL A 135 -14.46 0.70 1.87
C VAL A 135 -14.29 0.26 3.32
N ARG A 136 -15.28 -0.43 3.91
CA ARG A 136 -15.19 -0.93 5.29
C ARG A 136 -13.98 -1.82 5.49
N ASP A 137 -13.70 -2.70 4.54
CA ASP A 137 -12.53 -3.59 4.62
C ASP A 137 -11.22 -2.78 4.64
N ARG A 138 -11.11 -1.68 3.87
CA ARG A 138 -9.93 -0.78 3.89
C ARG A 138 -9.80 0.06 5.16
N LEU A 139 -10.93 0.45 5.73
CA LEU A 139 -10.93 1.13 7.03
C LEU A 139 -10.55 0.17 8.17
N ALA A 140 -10.98 -1.10 8.09
CA ALA A 140 -10.57 -2.14 9.02
C ALA A 140 -9.06 -2.45 8.91
N ASP A 141 -8.52 -2.49 7.70
CA ASP A 141 -7.07 -2.58 7.46
C ASP A 141 -6.30 -1.45 8.19
N CYS A 142 -6.80 -0.21 8.12
CA CYS A 142 -6.22 0.91 8.85
C CYS A 142 -6.24 0.69 10.37
N GLN A 143 -7.34 0.17 10.91
CA GLN A 143 -7.44 -0.11 12.34
C GLN A 143 -6.44 -1.18 12.79
N ALA A 144 -6.30 -2.25 12.00
CA ALA A 144 -5.49 -3.41 12.34
C ALA A 144 -3.97 -3.15 12.21
N ARG A 145 -3.55 -2.45 11.15
CA ARG A 145 -2.13 -2.37 10.77
C ARG A 145 -1.70 -1.04 10.12
N GLY A 146 -2.58 -0.03 10.10
CA GLY A 146 -2.26 1.26 9.51
C GLY A 146 -1.36 2.11 10.39
N LYS A 147 -0.41 2.82 9.77
CA LYS A 147 0.38 3.88 10.40
C LYS A 147 -0.44 5.17 10.41
N ARG A 148 -0.54 5.82 11.57
CA ARG A 148 -1.37 7.02 11.76
C ARG A 148 -0.49 8.27 11.78
N TYR A 149 -0.97 9.34 11.15
CA TYR A 149 -0.27 10.61 11.05
C TYR A 149 -1.24 11.77 11.30
N VAL A 150 -0.71 12.84 11.89
CA VAL A 150 -1.42 14.13 12.04
C VAL A 150 -0.55 15.19 11.36
N ILE A 151 -1.10 15.83 10.32
CA ILE A 151 -0.44 16.89 9.57
C ILE A 151 -1.20 18.18 9.80
N ARG A 152 -0.50 19.26 10.13
CA ARG A 152 -1.15 20.55 10.33
C ARG A 152 -1.48 21.20 8.98
N GLY A 153 -2.75 21.52 8.77
CA GLY A 153 -3.22 22.36 7.68
C GLY A 153 -2.82 23.83 7.86
N PHE A 154 -3.08 24.62 6.82
CA PHE A 154 -2.66 26.03 6.74
C PHE A 154 -3.71 26.99 7.33
#